data_AF-A0A7X1ZJ81-F1
#
_entry.id   AF-A0A7X1ZJ81-F1
#
_cell.length_a   1.000
_cell.length_b   1.000
_cell.length_c   1.000
_cell.angle_alpha   90.00
_cell.angle_beta   90.00
_cell.angle_gamma   90.00
#
_symmetry.space_group_name_H-M   'P 1'
#
loop_
_entity.id
_entity.type
_entity.pdbx_description
1 polymer ?
#
loop_
_entity_poly.entity_id
_entity_poly.type
_entity_poly.pdbx_seq_one_letter_code
_entity_poly.pdbx_strand_id
1 'polypeptide(L)' 'MPTTFPPPDRLDHFVEREGVRFAGMHLLVDLWGGHGFDDLDLTEQALTDAVRACGATLLHSHLQAV' A
#
# COMPACT_ATOMS: atom_id res chain seq x y z
N MET A 1 24.94 11.12 -21.02
CA MET A 1 25.31 11.45 -19.63
C MET A 1 24.69 10.38 -18.73
N PRO A 2 25.44 9.49 -18.05
CA PRO A 2 24.84 8.66 -17.02
C PRO A 2 24.80 9.45 -15.72
N THR A 3 23.59 9.69 -15.22
CA THR A 3 23.32 10.28 -13.91
C THR A 3 23.78 9.32 -12.82
N THR A 4 24.63 9.84 -11.93
CA THR A 4 25.26 9.16 -10.80
C THR A 4 24.25 8.62 -9.79
N PHE A 5 24.49 7.40 -9.30
CA PHE A 5 23.76 6.70 -8.24
C PHE A 5 23.75 7.53 -6.93
N PRO A 6 22.65 7.54 -6.15
CA PRO A 6 22.56 8.30 -4.91
C PRO A 6 23.50 7.76 -3.82
N PRO A 7 23.83 8.56 -2.78
CA PRO A 7 24.72 8.17 -1.69
C PRO A 7 24.23 6.94 -0.91
N PRO A 8 25.15 6.18 -0.29
CA PRO A 8 24.92 4.82 0.23
C PRO A 8 23.93 4.69 1.40
N ASP A 9 23.49 5.80 2.00
CA ASP A 9 22.64 5.79 3.21
C ASP A 9 21.16 6.13 2.93
N ARG A 10 20.75 6.29 1.67
CA ARG A 10 19.34 6.46 1.31
C ARG A 10 18.74 5.10 0.95
N LEU A 11 17.83 4.60 1.79
CA LEU A 11 16.98 3.46 1.45
C LEU A 11 16.03 3.89 0.33
N ASP A 12 16.46 3.58 -0.88
CA ASP A 12 15.74 3.78 -2.11
C ASP A 12 14.63 2.72 -2.20
N HIS A 13 13.44 2.98 -1.62
CA HIS A 13 12.26 2.09 -1.63
C HIS A 13 11.63 1.88 -3.02
N PHE A 14 12.40 2.06 -4.10
CA PHE A 14 11.91 1.87 -5.45
C PHE A 14 11.56 0.40 -5.69
N VAL A 15 10.47 0.21 -6.43
CA VAL A 15 10.03 -1.10 -6.89
C VAL A 15 10.52 -1.27 -8.33
N GLU A 16 11.00 -2.46 -8.66
CA GLU A 16 11.33 -2.87 -10.02
C GLU A 16 10.46 -4.05 -10.45
N ARG A 17 9.76 -3.88 -11.58
CA ARG A 17 8.91 -4.89 -12.20
C ARG A 17 9.06 -4.78 -13.71
N GLU A 18 9.30 -5.90 -14.38
CA GLU A 18 9.42 -5.99 -15.84
C GLU A 18 10.45 -4.99 -16.44
N GLY A 19 11.53 -4.72 -15.71
CA GLY A 19 12.59 -3.77 -16.11
C GLY A 19 12.23 -2.29 -15.95
N VAL A 20 11.06 -1.97 -15.37
CA VAL A 20 10.65 -0.60 -15.06
C VAL A 20 10.82 -0.33 -13.57
N ARG A 21 11.54 0.76 -13.23
CA ARG A 21 11.77 1.24 -11.86
C ARG A 21 10.84 2.40 -11.54
N PHE A 22 10.08 2.30 -10.45
CA PHE A 22 9.13 3.33 -10.02
C PHE A 22 9.06 3.44 -8.49
N ALA A 23 8.51 4.55 -7.98
CA ALA A 23 8.53 4.88 -6.55
C ALA A 23 7.50 4.09 -5.71
N GLY A 24 6.44 3.59 -6.34
CA GLY A 24 5.40 2.82 -5.65
C GLY A 24 4.34 2.30 -6.63
N MET A 25 3.57 1.31 -6.18
CA MET A 25 2.48 0.71 -6.93
C MET A 25 1.15 1.15 -6.32
N HIS A 26 0.28 1.76 -7.13
CA HIS A 26 -1.07 2.14 -6.71
C HIS A 26 -2.07 1.19 -7.37
N LEU A 27 -2.82 0.46 -6.55
CA LEU A 27 -3.87 -0.46 -7.00
C LEU A 27 -5.23 0.18 -6.76
N LEU A 28 -6.07 0.16 -7.79
CA LEU A 28 -7.50 0.47 -7.69
C LEU A 28 -8.25 -0.85 -7.85
N VAL A 29 -9.12 -1.17 -6.90
CA VAL A 29 -9.81 -2.45 -6.84
C VAL A 29 -11.29 -2.21 -6.60
N ASP A 30 -12.14 -2.84 -7.42
CA ASP A 30 -13.59 -2.85 -7.24
C ASP A 30 -14.04 -4.20 -6.68
N LEU A 31 -14.72 -4.19 -5.55
CA LEU A 31 -15.25 -5.39 -4.90
C LEU A 31 -16.75 -5.52 -5.19
N TRP A 32 -17.15 -6.67 -5.73
CA TRP A 32 -18.54 -6.96 -6.10
C TRP A 32 -19.07 -8.16 -5.33
N GLY A 33 -20.32 -8.08 -4.87
CA GLY A 33 -20.98 -9.18 -4.14
C GLY A 33 -20.40 -9.48 -2.76
N GLY A 34 -19.61 -8.56 -2.19
CA GLY A 34 -19.11 -8.68 -0.81
C GLY A 34 -20.18 -8.38 0.23
N HIS A 35 -19.88 -8.75 1.47
CA HIS A 35 -20.73 -8.52 2.64
C HIS A 35 -19.92 -7.84 3.76
N GLY A 36 -20.61 -7.15 4.67
CA GLY A 36 -19.97 -6.51 5.83
C GLY A 36 -19.26 -5.20 5.53
N PHE A 37 -19.62 -4.51 4.44
CA PHE A 37 -19.10 -3.17 4.13
C PHE A 37 -19.67 -2.07 5.03
N ASP A 38 -20.70 -2.39 5.80
CA ASP A 38 -21.35 -1.54 6.82
C ASP A 38 -20.82 -1.81 8.24
N ASP A 39 -19.96 -2.81 8.41
CA ASP A 39 -19.33 -3.13 9.68
C ASP A 39 -17.96 -2.42 9.77
N LEU A 40 -17.90 -1.45 10.68
CA LEU A 40 -16.72 -0.61 10.88
C LEU A 40 -15.52 -1.41 11.42
N ASP A 41 -15.78 -2.30 12.39
CA ASP A 41 -14.74 -3.11 13.03
C ASP A 41 -14.17 -4.13 12.04
N LEU A 42 -15.04 -4.74 11.22
CA LEU A 42 -14.62 -5.64 10.16
C LEU A 42 -13.79 -4.91 9.10
N THR A 43 -14.20 -3.70 8.72
CA THR A 43 -13.46 -2.88 7.74
C THR A 43 -12.08 -2.48 8.28
N GLU A 44 -12.00 -2.05 9.54
CA GLU A 44 -10.72 -1.70 10.17
C GLU A 44 -9.77 -2.89 10.25
N GLN A 45 -10.30 -4.04 10.65
CA GLN A 45 -9.53 -5.27 10.75
C GLN A 45 -9.01 -5.71 9.37
N ALA A 46 -9.86 -5.68 8.34
CA ALA A 46 -9.48 -6.05 6.98
C ALA A 46 -8.37 -5.16 6.41
N LEU A 47 -8.47 -3.83 6.60
CA LEU A 47 -7.43 -2.89 6.17
C LEU A 47 -6.12 -3.07 6.95
N THR A 48 -6.20 -3.32 8.25
CA THR A 48 -5.02 -3.58 9.10
C THR A 48 -4.30 -4.86 8.70
N ASP A 49 -5.05 -5.92 8.40
CA ASP A 49 -4.47 -7.17 7.93
C ASP A 49 -3.87 -7.05 6.53
N ALA A 50 -4.47 -6.25 5.65
CA ALA A 50 -3.87 -5.93 4.36
C ALA A 50 -2.52 -5.21 4.52
N VAL A 51 -2.41 -4.25 5.45
CA VAL A 51 -1.14 -3.57 5.73
C VAL A 51 -0.07 -4.56 6.22
N ARG A 52 -0.44 -5.47 7.13
CA ARG A 52 0.46 -6.54 7.62
C ARG A 52 0.88 -7.49 6.50
N ALA A 53 -0.05 -7.94 5.66
CA ALA A 53 0.21 -8.84 4.54
C ALA A 53 1.16 -8.22 3.50
N CYS A 54 1.08 -6.91 3.30
CA CYS A 54 1.98 -6.18 2.41
C CYS A 54 3.36 -5.89 3.02
N GLY A 55 3.56 -6.15 4.32
CA GLY A 55 4.77 -5.75 5.04
C GLY A 55 4.94 -4.23 5.16
N ALA A 56 3.84 -3.47 5.10
CA ALA A 56 3.86 -2.02 5.17
C ALA A 56 3.75 -1.53 6.63
N THR A 57 4.19 -0.30 6.88
CA THR A 57 4.02 0.38 8.17
C THR A 57 2.70 1.14 8.18
N LEU A 58 1.78 0.78 9.08
CA LEU A 58 0.57 1.57 9.31
C LEU A 58 0.92 2.86 10.04
N LEU A 59 0.67 4.02 9.41
CA LEU A 59 0.89 5.32 10.03
C LEU A 59 -0.37 5.85 10.73
N HIS A 60 -1.50 5.81 10.03
CA HIS A 60 -2.81 6.24 10.53
C HIS A 60 -3.93 5.57 9.71
N SER A 61 -5.06 5.26 10.35
CA SER A 61 -6.28 4.77 9.72
C SER A 61 -7.42 5.72 10.08
N HIS A 62 -8.20 6.12 9.08
CA HIS A 62 -9.40 6.93 9.27
C HIS A 62 -10.56 6.26 8.54
N LEU A 63 -11.60 5.93 9.28
CA LEU A 63 -12.81 5.31 8.77
C LEU A 63 -14.00 6.22 9.05
N GLN A 64 -14.90 6.31 8.09
CA GLN A 64 -16.12 7.09 8.20
C GLN A 64 -17.30 6.13 8.27
N ALA A 65 -18.01 6.16 9.40
CA ALA A 65 -19.30 5.48 9.52
C ALA A 65 -20.35 6.28 8.74
N VAL A 66 -21.24 5.57 8.06
CA VAL A 66 -22.42 6.12 7.39
C VAL A 66 -23.63 6.15 8.31
#